data_AF-A0A800E8C0-F1
#
_entry.id   AF-A0A800E8C0-F1
#
_cell.length_a   1.000
_cell.length_b   1.000
_cell.length_c   1.000
_cell.angle_alpha   90.00
_cell.angle_beta   90.00
_cell.angle_gamma   90.00
#
_symmetry.space_group_name_H-M   'P 1'
#
loop_
_entity.id
_entity.type
_entity.pdbx_description
1 polymer ?
#
loop_
_entity_poly.entity_id
_entity_poly.type
_entity_poly.pdbx_seq_one_letter_code
_entity_poly.pdbx_strand_id
1 'polypeptide(L)'
;MYYYLATLVVLSYVLMQSIETISFGSRVASRLCNKVALGTTLQNSIFIGSRLFLVPMLLSLAYLIESGIRIQTYLTMVIVSTMLSFFLSLVVLSRLDFFQKIFQKIFFFYSESTIPIAILKTFKSKRRKDIDLVDYIYKPSIHNLMWKKVLVSSLAYIFLSTGFFLAFMLAIIFPEYRLTLGQLSTAFHGIGAVLLAFYIDPMLSRSIDTADNEVWRCNIYSVFIGRVLSYLFSTVILLFLGFLYT
;
A
#
# COMPACT_ATOMS: atom_id res chain seq x y z
N MET A 1 -8.03 28.23 -0.57
CA MET A 1 -8.73 26.96 -0.85
C MET A 1 -7.85 25.95 -1.57
N TYR A 2 -7.19 26.35 -2.65
CA TYR A 2 -6.35 25.48 -3.48
C TYR A 2 -5.25 24.71 -2.71
N TYR A 3 -4.44 25.38 -1.88
CA TYR A 3 -3.40 24.73 -1.07
C TYR A 3 -3.96 23.74 -0.04
N TYR A 4 -5.15 24.00 0.52
CA TYR A 4 -5.81 23.09 1.45
C TYR A 4 -6.24 21.80 0.76
N LEU A 5 -6.82 21.90 -0.45
CA LEU A 5 -7.21 20.74 -1.24
C LEU A 5 -5.98 19.92 -1.69
N ALA A 6 -4.91 20.58 -2.13
CA ALA A 6 -3.66 19.89 -2.47
C ALA A 6 -3.07 19.14 -1.26
N THR A 7 -3.09 19.76 -0.08
CA THR A 7 -2.65 19.11 1.17
C THR A 7 -3.54 17.93 1.53
N LEU A 8 -4.86 18.05 1.33
CA LEU A 8 -5.80 16.97 1.56
C LEU A 8 -5.54 15.78 0.62
N VAL A 9 -5.26 16.02 -0.66
CA VAL A 9 -4.86 14.96 -1.61
C VAL A 9 -3.62 14.23 -1.12
N VAL A 10 -2.56 14.96 -0.76
CA VAL A 10 -1.30 14.36 -0.27
C VAL A 10 -1.56 13.54 0.99
N LEU A 11 -2.23 14.12 1.99
CA LEU A 11 -2.50 13.47 3.26
C LEU A 11 -3.36 12.20 3.08
N SER A 12 -4.45 12.29 2.32
CA SER A 12 -5.33 11.15 2.05
C SER A 12 -4.59 10.04 1.30
N TYR A 13 -3.78 10.37 0.30
CA TYR A 13 -2.99 9.38 -0.43
C TYR A 13 -1.98 8.67 0.49
N VAL A 14 -1.20 9.45 1.26
CA VAL A 14 -0.16 8.92 2.15
C VAL A 14 -0.77 8.05 3.26
N LEU A 15 -1.89 8.47 3.85
CA LEU A 15 -2.62 7.67 4.83
C LEU A 15 -3.16 6.37 4.22
N MET A 16 -3.77 6.43 3.04
CA MET A 16 -4.21 5.22 2.34
C MET A 16 -3.05 4.25 2.13
N GLN A 17 -1.95 4.70 1.52
CA GLN A 17 -0.82 3.84 1.16
C GLN A 17 -0.09 3.29 2.39
N SER A 18 0.01 4.08 3.47
CA SER A 18 0.61 3.62 4.73
C SER A 18 -0.22 2.52 5.39
N ILE A 19 -1.55 2.66 5.47
CA ILE A 19 -2.43 1.63 6.05
C ILE A 19 -2.35 0.33 5.24
N GLU A 20 -2.36 0.43 3.91
CA GLU A 20 -2.20 -0.74 3.04
C GLU A 20 -0.84 -1.43 3.21
N THR A 21 0.21 -0.66 3.45
CA THR A 21 1.57 -1.21 3.63
C THR A 21 1.71 -1.86 5.02
N ILE A 22 1.13 -1.24 6.05
CA ILE A 22 1.05 -1.80 7.41
C ILE A 22 0.27 -3.12 7.39
N SER A 23 -0.84 -3.20 6.64
CA SER A 23 -1.69 -4.39 6.61
C SER A 23 -0.97 -5.64 6.12
N PHE A 24 0.13 -5.51 5.37
CA PHE A 24 0.99 -6.62 4.97
C PHE A 24 1.59 -7.37 6.17
N GLY A 25 1.79 -6.70 7.31
CA GLY A 25 2.20 -7.33 8.58
C GLY A 25 1.25 -8.42 9.07
N SER A 26 -0.03 -8.37 8.66
CA SER A 26 -1.02 -9.42 8.95
C SER A 26 -0.64 -10.78 8.38
N ARG A 27 -0.01 -10.84 7.19
CA ARG A 27 0.47 -12.09 6.58
C ARG A 27 1.62 -12.71 7.34
N VAL A 28 2.48 -11.89 7.93
CA VAL A 28 3.60 -12.36 8.76
C VAL A 28 3.07 -12.90 10.08
N ALA A 29 2.22 -12.12 10.75
CA ALA A 29 1.59 -12.51 12.00
C ALA A 29 0.80 -13.82 11.88
N SER A 30 0.13 -14.04 10.73
CA SER A 30 -0.72 -15.21 10.55
C SER A 30 0.05 -16.52 10.49
N ARG A 31 1.24 -16.51 9.90
CA ARG A 31 2.14 -17.67 9.95
C ARG A 31 2.64 -17.93 11.37
N LEU A 32 3.06 -16.87 12.06
CA LEU A 32 3.61 -16.98 13.42
C LEU A 32 2.56 -17.49 14.43
N CYS A 33 1.29 -17.14 14.24
CA CYS A 33 0.19 -17.58 15.10
C CYS A 33 -0.56 -18.82 14.56
N ASN A 34 -0.10 -19.46 13.48
CA ASN A 34 -0.81 -20.58 12.82
C ASN A 34 -2.27 -20.28 12.43
N LYS A 35 -2.55 -19.04 12.00
CA LYS A 35 -3.88 -18.56 11.56
C LYS A 35 -3.84 -18.01 10.13
N VAL A 36 -3.27 -18.76 9.17
CA VAL A 36 -2.92 -18.23 7.84
C VAL A 36 -4.10 -17.58 7.11
N ALA A 37 -5.24 -18.26 7.04
CA ALA A 37 -6.46 -17.75 6.39
C ALA A 37 -6.94 -16.41 6.99
N LEU A 38 -6.86 -16.27 8.31
CA LEU A 38 -7.24 -15.03 9.00
C LEU A 38 -6.32 -13.87 8.59
N GLY A 39 -5.02 -14.13 8.39
CA GLY A 39 -4.06 -13.12 7.96
C GLY A 39 -4.39 -12.48 6.63
N THR A 40 -4.68 -13.30 5.62
CA THR A 40 -5.03 -12.84 4.28
C THR A 40 -6.35 -12.07 4.29
N THR A 41 -7.36 -12.59 4.99
CA THR A 41 -8.66 -11.91 5.11
C THR A 41 -8.54 -10.58 5.83
N LEU A 42 -7.83 -10.52 6.97
CA LEU A 42 -7.67 -9.28 7.73
C LEU A 42 -6.86 -8.23 6.96
N GLN A 43 -5.83 -8.64 6.22
CA GLN A 43 -5.12 -7.73 5.34
C GLN A 43 -6.07 -7.12 4.31
N ASN A 44 -6.90 -7.94 3.66
CA ASN A 44 -7.85 -7.46 2.66
C ASN A 44 -8.92 -6.54 3.29
N SER A 45 -9.44 -6.87 4.48
CA SER A 45 -10.39 -6.01 5.19
C SER A 45 -9.80 -4.63 5.50
N ILE A 46 -8.53 -4.57 5.93
CA ILE A 46 -7.85 -3.29 6.23
C ILE A 46 -7.48 -2.55 4.95
N PHE A 47 -7.11 -3.26 3.90
CA PHE A 47 -6.88 -2.69 2.56
C PHE A 47 -8.17 -2.08 1.99
N ILE A 48 -9.32 -2.73 2.13
CA ILE A 48 -10.60 -2.14 1.75
C ILE A 48 -10.93 -0.95 2.66
N GLY A 49 -10.67 -1.05 3.96
CA GLY A 49 -10.86 0.05 4.90
C GLY A 49 -10.03 1.30 4.56
N SER A 50 -8.80 1.15 4.06
CA SER A 50 -7.97 2.28 3.65
C SER A 50 -8.56 3.03 2.45
N ARG A 51 -9.41 2.39 1.63
CA ARG A 51 -10.08 3.02 0.48
C ARG A 51 -11.04 4.13 0.89
N LEU A 52 -11.42 4.24 2.16
CA LEU A 52 -12.17 5.40 2.66
C LEU A 52 -11.44 6.72 2.40
N PHE A 53 -10.10 6.72 2.39
CA PHE A 53 -9.30 7.91 2.08
C PHE A 53 -9.31 8.27 0.58
N LEU A 54 -9.72 7.37 -0.32
CA LEU A 54 -9.88 7.70 -1.74
C LEU A 54 -10.97 8.73 -1.96
N VAL A 55 -12.06 8.69 -1.19
CA VAL A 55 -13.21 9.59 -1.41
C VAL A 55 -12.79 11.06 -1.32
N PRO A 56 -12.22 11.57 -0.20
CA PRO A 56 -11.76 12.95 -0.13
C PRO A 56 -10.61 13.24 -1.11
N MET A 57 -9.74 12.26 -1.40
CA MET A 57 -8.64 12.43 -2.36
C MET A 57 -9.18 12.71 -3.76
N LEU A 58 -10.10 11.88 -4.27
CA LEU A 58 -10.63 11.95 -5.63
C LEU A 58 -11.51 13.19 -5.83
N LEU A 59 -12.36 13.53 -4.85
CA LEU A 59 -13.16 14.75 -4.91
C LEU A 59 -12.28 16.01 -4.97
N SER A 60 -11.23 16.05 -4.15
CA SER A 60 -10.29 17.17 -4.15
C SER A 60 -9.51 17.25 -5.47
N LEU A 61 -9.08 16.10 -6.00
CA LEU A 61 -8.33 16.03 -7.25
C LEU A 61 -9.17 16.46 -8.45
N ALA A 62 -10.41 15.96 -8.55
CA ALA A 62 -11.35 16.33 -9.60
C ALA A 62 -11.63 17.85 -9.58
N TYR A 63 -11.91 18.41 -8.40
CA TYR A 63 -12.13 19.85 -8.26
C TYR A 63 -10.90 20.67 -8.68
N LEU A 64 -9.69 20.28 -8.23
CA LEU A 64 -8.46 20.98 -8.60
C LEU A 64 -8.28 21.00 -10.13
N ILE A 65 -8.63 19.92 -10.80
CA ILE A 65 -8.53 19.78 -12.26
C ILE A 65 -9.56 20.63 -12.98
N GLU A 66 -10.81 20.59 -12.54
CA GLU A 66 -11.87 21.45 -13.09
C GLU A 66 -11.58 22.95 -12.87
N SER A 67 -10.91 23.30 -11.77
CA SER A 67 -10.49 24.67 -11.47
C SER A 67 -9.27 25.15 -12.29
N GLY A 68 -8.69 24.30 -13.15
CA GLY A 68 -7.56 24.67 -14.01
C GLY A 68 -6.20 24.67 -13.29
N ILE A 69 -5.94 23.68 -12.44
CA ILE A 69 -4.60 23.42 -11.86
C ILE A 69 -3.52 23.40 -12.95
N ARG A 70 -2.43 24.14 -12.73
CA ARG A 70 -1.23 24.05 -13.56
C ARG A 70 -0.60 22.66 -13.42
N ILE A 71 -0.13 22.10 -14.53
CA ILE A 71 0.49 20.78 -14.58
C ILE A 71 1.71 20.67 -13.65
N GLN A 72 2.49 21.75 -13.50
CA GLN A 72 3.66 21.77 -12.61
C GLN A 72 3.27 21.62 -11.14
N THR A 73 2.20 22.30 -10.72
CA THR A 73 1.68 22.21 -9.34
C THR A 73 1.10 20.83 -9.07
N TYR A 74 0.38 20.26 -10.05
CA TYR A 74 -0.12 18.89 -9.99
C TYR A 74 1.01 17.89 -9.81
N LEU A 75 2.02 17.92 -10.68
CA LEU A 75 3.15 16.99 -10.65
C LEU A 75 3.92 17.10 -9.33
N THR A 76 4.14 18.32 -8.83
CA THR A 76 4.79 18.54 -7.53
C THR A 76 4.01 17.85 -6.41
N MET A 77 2.69 18.00 -6.36
CA MET A 77 1.82 17.35 -5.38
C MET A 77 1.90 15.82 -5.46
N VAL A 78 1.89 15.27 -6.68
CA VAL A 78 1.97 13.82 -6.90
C VAL A 78 3.35 13.25 -6.52
N ILE A 79 4.43 13.94 -6.89
CA ILE A 79 5.80 13.58 -6.52
C ILE A 79 5.96 13.56 -5.00
N VAL A 80 5.49 14.61 -4.31
CA VAL A 80 5.51 14.66 -2.84
C VAL A 80 4.71 13.51 -2.23
N SER A 81 3.52 13.20 -2.78
CA SER A 81 2.67 12.11 -2.29
C SER A 81 3.33 10.73 -2.41
N THR A 82 3.95 10.44 -3.56
CA THR A 82 4.65 9.17 -3.81
C THR A 82 5.94 9.06 -3.01
N MET A 83 6.71 10.14 -2.88
CA MET A 83 7.95 10.16 -2.10
C MET A 83 7.69 9.99 -0.60
N LEU A 84 6.68 10.64 -0.03
CA LEU A 84 6.29 10.43 1.36
C LEU A 84 5.83 8.98 1.62
N SER A 85 5.07 8.40 0.68
CA SER A 85 4.64 7.01 0.75
C SER A 85 5.81 6.02 0.67
N PHE A 86 6.84 6.33 -0.12
CA PHE A 86 8.10 5.57 -0.15
C PHE A 86 8.77 5.55 1.23
N PHE A 87 8.97 6.72 1.85
CA PHE A 87 9.61 6.80 3.17
C PHE A 87 8.81 6.09 4.26
N LEU A 88 7.48 6.26 4.29
CA LEU A 88 6.65 5.52 5.24
C LEU A 88 6.73 4.02 5.01
N SER A 89 6.74 3.57 3.76
CA SER A 89 6.85 2.14 3.43
C SER A 89 8.21 1.56 3.83
N LEU A 90 9.29 2.34 3.72
CA LEU A 90 10.61 1.97 4.26
C LEU A 90 10.60 1.84 5.79
N VAL A 91 9.90 2.74 6.50
CA VAL A 91 9.74 2.65 7.96
C VAL A 91 8.99 1.36 8.32
N VAL A 92 7.92 1.03 7.60
CA VAL A 92 7.16 -0.21 7.83
C VAL A 92 8.03 -1.45 7.57
N LEU A 93 8.77 -1.47 6.47
CA LEU A 93 9.69 -2.58 6.14
C LEU A 93 10.76 -2.78 7.23
N SER A 94 11.36 -1.67 7.69
CA SER A 94 12.44 -1.70 8.71
C SER A 94 11.91 -2.08 10.10
N ARG A 95 10.62 -1.87 10.36
CA ARG A 95 9.94 -2.16 11.63
C ARG A 95 8.89 -3.25 11.46
N LEU A 96 9.08 -4.19 10.53
CA LEU A 96 8.08 -5.21 10.21
C LEU A 96 7.70 -6.06 11.43
N ASP A 97 8.65 -6.37 12.31
CA ASP A 97 8.40 -7.07 13.57
C ASP A 97 7.43 -6.31 14.50
N PHE A 98 7.53 -4.98 14.56
CA PHE A 98 6.60 -4.17 15.34
C PHE A 98 5.19 -4.23 14.77
N PHE A 99 5.05 -4.06 13.44
CA PHE A 99 3.74 -4.06 12.80
C PHE A 99 3.06 -5.43 12.84
N GLN A 100 3.80 -6.52 12.62
CA GLN A 100 3.24 -7.87 12.73
C GLN A 100 2.74 -8.16 14.15
N LYS A 101 3.43 -7.68 15.21
CA LYS A 101 2.94 -7.80 16.60
C LYS A 101 1.63 -7.08 16.86
N ILE A 102 1.37 -5.95 16.18
CA ILE A 102 0.06 -5.28 16.24
C ILE A 102 -1.00 -6.25 15.70
N PHE A 103 -0.73 -6.94 14.60
CA PHE A 103 -1.65 -7.93 14.02
C PHE A 103 -1.87 -9.15 14.91
N GLN A 104 -0.85 -9.67 15.58
CA GLN A 104 -1.02 -10.74 16.56
C GLN A 104 -2.01 -10.34 17.66
N LYS A 105 -1.92 -9.10 18.17
CA LYS A 105 -2.89 -8.56 19.15
C LYS A 105 -4.29 -8.41 18.56
N ILE A 106 -4.40 -7.96 17.31
CA ILE A 106 -5.70 -7.87 16.62
C ILE A 106 -6.32 -9.27 16.52
N PHE A 107 -5.55 -10.30 16.15
CA PHE A 107 -6.04 -11.68 16.10
C PHE A 107 -6.51 -12.21 17.45
N PHE A 108 -5.84 -11.81 18.53
CA PHE A 108 -6.25 -12.15 19.89
C PHE A 108 -7.59 -11.49 20.24
N PHE A 109 -7.75 -10.18 20.04
CA PHE A 109 -9.03 -9.52 20.37
C PHE A 109 -10.16 -9.86 19.40
N TYR A 110 -9.85 -10.28 18.18
CA TYR A 110 -10.83 -10.68 17.18
C TYR A 110 -11.55 -11.99 17.53
N SER A 111 -10.95 -12.89 18.33
CA SER A 111 -11.67 -14.09 18.77
C SER A 111 -12.88 -13.80 19.66
N GLU A 112 -12.93 -12.60 20.26
CA GLU A 112 -14.00 -12.18 21.16
C GLU A 112 -14.81 -10.99 20.63
N SER A 113 -14.46 -10.43 19.46
CA SER A 113 -15.09 -9.20 18.96
C SER A 113 -14.90 -8.98 17.46
N THR A 114 -15.63 -8.01 16.90
CA THR A 114 -15.51 -7.64 15.49
C THR A 114 -14.18 -6.92 15.20
N ILE A 115 -13.75 -6.90 13.93
CA ILE A 115 -12.47 -6.28 13.50
C ILE A 115 -12.31 -4.84 14.01
N PRO A 116 -13.30 -3.92 13.87
CA PRO A 116 -13.14 -2.55 14.33
C PRO A 116 -12.92 -2.46 15.85
N ILE A 117 -13.64 -3.27 16.61
CA ILE A 117 -13.52 -3.32 18.08
C ILE A 117 -12.16 -3.91 18.48
N ALA A 118 -11.69 -4.95 17.78
CA ALA A 118 -10.39 -5.57 18.00
C ALA A 118 -9.22 -4.60 17.74
N ILE A 119 -9.31 -3.78 16.68
CA ILE A 119 -8.34 -2.71 16.39
C ILE A 119 -8.33 -1.70 17.54
N LEU A 120 -9.50 -1.21 17.98
CA LEU A 120 -9.59 -0.24 19.08
C LEU A 120 -9.04 -0.79 20.40
N LYS A 121 -9.38 -2.05 20.73
CA LYS A 121 -8.86 -2.73 21.93
C LYS A 121 -7.34 -2.90 21.87
N THR A 122 -6.76 -3.14 20.68
CA THR A 122 -5.30 -3.29 20.50
C THR A 122 -4.53 -2.06 20.95
N PHE A 123 -5.07 -0.85 20.71
CA PHE A 123 -4.43 0.41 21.11
C PHE A 123 -4.81 0.86 22.53
N LYS A 124 -5.99 0.50 23.04
CA LYS A 124 -6.48 0.92 24.37
C LYS A 124 -6.12 -0.04 25.51
N SER A 125 -5.88 -1.31 25.23
CA SER A 125 -5.71 -2.33 26.26
C SER A 125 -4.39 -2.18 27.01
N LYS A 126 -4.47 -2.14 28.36
CA LYS A 126 -3.32 -2.24 29.26
C LYS A 126 -2.87 -3.69 29.49
N ARG A 127 -3.62 -4.70 29.03
CA ARG A 127 -3.26 -6.14 29.09
C ARG A 127 -2.14 -6.49 28.10
N ARG A 128 -0.99 -5.82 28.23
CA ARG A 128 0.21 -6.13 27.42
C ARG A 128 0.90 -7.42 27.86
N LYS A 129 0.67 -7.87 29.09
CA LYS A 129 1.40 -8.99 29.73
C LYS A 129 0.81 -10.37 29.47
N ASP A 130 -0.43 -10.46 28.97
CA ASP A 130 -1.16 -11.74 28.87
C ASP A 130 -1.19 -12.31 27.44
N ILE A 131 -0.48 -11.69 26.49
CA ILE A 131 -0.43 -12.12 25.09
C ILE A 131 1.01 -12.52 24.77
N ASP A 132 1.23 -13.81 24.55
CA ASP A 132 2.50 -14.35 24.09
C ASP A 132 2.72 -13.94 22.63
N LEU A 133 3.47 -12.86 22.44
CA LEU A 133 3.81 -12.34 21.12
C LEU A 133 5.05 -13.06 20.59
N VAL A 134 4.94 -13.58 19.37
CA VAL A 134 6.05 -14.23 18.69
C VAL A 134 6.87 -13.19 17.94
N ASP A 135 8.18 -13.18 18.19
CA ASP A 135 9.12 -12.30 17.50
C ASP A 135 9.35 -12.74 16.06
N TYR A 136 9.38 -11.77 15.15
CA TYR A 136 9.78 -11.98 13.78
C TYR A 136 11.27 -11.74 13.62
N ILE A 137 12.06 -12.79 13.90
CA ILE A 137 13.51 -12.75 13.79
C ILE A 137 13.90 -13.17 12.38
N TYR A 138 14.07 -12.20 11.49
CA TYR A 138 14.61 -12.42 10.16
C TYR A 138 15.35 -11.18 9.68
N LYS A 139 16.61 -11.36 9.28
CA LYS A 139 17.41 -10.31 8.64
C LYS A 139 17.48 -10.64 7.15
N PRO A 140 16.76 -9.91 6.29
CA PRO A 140 16.87 -10.13 4.85
C PRO A 140 18.29 -9.78 4.39
N SER A 141 18.94 -10.69 3.67
CA SER A 141 20.11 -10.37 2.85
C SER A 141 19.62 -10.04 1.45
N ILE A 142 20.22 -9.01 0.82
CA ILE A 142 19.87 -8.62 -0.55
C ILE A 142 20.15 -9.75 -1.55
N HIS A 143 21.14 -10.59 -1.26
CA HIS A 143 21.49 -11.77 -2.05
C HIS A 143 20.43 -12.85 -2.03
N ASN A 144 19.63 -12.90 -0.96
CA ASN A 144 18.60 -13.92 -0.81
C ASN A 144 17.29 -13.50 -1.49
N LEU A 145 17.18 -12.29 -2.01
CA LEU A 145 15.93 -11.80 -2.62
C LEU A 145 15.59 -12.56 -3.89
N MET A 146 14.31 -12.93 -4.01
CA MET A 146 13.77 -13.49 -5.23
C MET A 146 13.39 -12.38 -6.19
N TRP A 147 14.35 -11.94 -7.01
CA TRP A 147 14.20 -10.82 -7.93
C TRP A 147 12.97 -10.89 -8.85
N LYS A 148 12.57 -12.09 -9.31
CA LYS A 148 11.33 -12.25 -10.07
C LYS A 148 10.10 -11.74 -9.31
N LYS A 149 10.04 -12.00 -8.00
CA LYS A 149 8.93 -11.56 -7.13
C LYS A 149 9.01 -10.07 -6.84
N VAL A 150 10.23 -9.55 -6.64
CA VAL A 150 10.48 -8.11 -6.52
C VAL A 150 9.96 -7.38 -7.75
N LEU A 151 10.31 -7.84 -8.96
CA LEU A 151 9.93 -7.20 -10.22
C LEU A 151 8.42 -7.26 -10.47
N VAL A 152 7.80 -8.44 -10.37
CA VAL A 152 6.35 -8.58 -10.60
C VAL A 152 5.56 -7.77 -9.57
N SER A 153 6.00 -7.77 -8.31
CA SER A 153 5.38 -6.95 -7.27
C SER A 153 5.57 -5.46 -7.53
N SER A 154 6.77 -5.02 -7.93
CA SER A 154 7.04 -3.62 -8.26
C SER A 154 6.12 -3.16 -9.39
N LEU A 155 6.01 -3.95 -10.45
CA LEU A 155 5.15 -3.64 -11.59
C LEU A 155 3.68 -3.53 -11.17
N ALA A 156 3.17 -4.51 -10.41
CA ALA A 156 1.80 -4.49 -9.92
C ALA A 156 1.50 -3.23 -9.09
N TYR A 157 2.41 -2.87 -8.18
CA TYR A 157 2.20 -1.73 -7.30
C TYR A 157 2.47 -0.38 -7.97
N ILE A 158 3.25 -0.29 -9.05
CA ILE A 158 3.31 0.94 -9.86
C ILE A 158 1.91 1.27 -10.37
N PHE A 159 1.25 0.32 -11.02
CA PHE A 159 -0.11 0.50 -11.54
C PHE A 159 -1.13 0.87 -10.44
N LEU A 160 -1.07 0.20 -9.29
CA LEU A 160 -2.00 0.45 -8.17
C LEU A 160 -1.71 1.75 -7.40
N SER A 161 -0.47 2.22 -7.40
CA SER A 161 -0.09 3.41 -6.63
C SER A 161 -0.20 4.69 -7.46
N THR A 162 -0.01 4.64 -8.78
CA THR A 162 -0.08 5.83 -9.64
C THR A 162 -1.25 5.88 -10.59
N GLY A 163 -2.08 4.83 -10.69
CA GLY A 163 -3.15 4.77 -11.69
C GLY A 163 -4.13 5.95 -11.64
N PHE A 164 -4.56 6.38 -10.45
CA PHE A 164 -5.32 7.62 -10.30
C PHE A 164 -4.54 8.84 -10.82
N PHE A 165 -3.30 9.02 -10.37
CA PHE A 165 -2.51 10.19 -10.75
C PHE A 165 -2.20 10.27 -12.24
N LEU A 166 -1.98 9.14 -12.92
CA LEU A 166 -1.76 9.14 -14.37
C LEU A 166 -3.05 9.49 -15.13
N ALA A 167 -4.19 8.90 -14.74
CA ALA A 167 -5.48 9.21 -15.36
C ALA A 167 -5.84 10.70 -15.23
N PHE A 168 -5.67 11.27 -14.04
CA PHE A 168 -5.94 12.68 -13.78
C PHE A 168 -4.89 13.62 -14.39
N MET A 169 -3.65 13.17 -14.60
CA MET A 169 -2.66 13.92 -15.38
C MET A 169 -3.12 14.05 -16.84
N LEU A 170 -3.59 12.97 -17.44
CA LEU A 170 -4.13 12.99 -18.81
C LEU A 170 -5.33 13.93 -18.90
N ALA A 171 -6.21 13.96 -17.89
CA ALA A 171 -7.35 14.87 -17.83
C ALA A 171 -6.95 16.36 -17.76
N ILE A 172 -5.76 16.69 -17.24
CA ILE A 172 -5.20 18.05 -17.28
C ILE A 172 -4.65 18.37 -18.68
N ILE A 173 -3.99 17.40 -19.33
CA ILE A 173 -3.38 17.59 -20.67
C ILE A 173 -4.44 17.70 -21.77
N PHE A 174 -5.55 16.96 -21.64
CA PHE A 174 -6.66 16.97 -22.60
C PHE A 174 -7.99 17.33 -21.91
N PRO A 175 -8.22 18.61 -21.60
CA PRO A 175 -9.38 19.07 -20.82
C PRO A 175 -10.74 18.76 -21.44
N GLU A 176 -10.81 18.61 -22.77
CA GLU A 176 -12.02 18.26 -23.52
C GLU A 176 -12.52 16.86 -23.17
N TYR A 177 -11.62 15.95 -22.82
CA TYR A 177 -11.90 14.55 -22.51
C TYR A 177 -11.72 14.22 -21.02
N ARG A 178 -11.66 15.23 -20.14
CA ARG A 178 -11.32 15.08 -18.72
C ARG A 178 -12.14 14.00 -17.99
N LEU A 179 -13.44 13.91 -18.28
CA LEU A 179 -14.34 12.93 -17.67
C LEU A 179 -13.96 11.50 -18.08
N THR A 180 -13.76 11.28 -19.38
CA THR A 180 -13.35 9.98 -19.93
C THR A 180 -11.97 9.57 -19.45
N LEU A 181 -11.01 10.50 -19.47
CA LEU A 181 -9.64 10.23 -19.05
C LEU A 181 -9.53 9.98 -17.55
N GLY A 182 -10.36 10.65 -16.73
CA GLY A 182 -10.47 10.34 -15.31
C GLY A 182 -10.88 8.88 -15.05
N GLN A 183 -11.76 8.30 -15.87
CA GLN A 183 -12.19 6.89 -15.73
C GLN A 183 -11.09 5.87 -16.07
N LEU A 184 -10.02 6.27 -16.78
CA LEU A 184 -8.87 5.39 -17.05
C LEU A 184 -8.15 4.94 -15.76
N SER A 185 -8.39 5.60 -14.63
CA SER A 185 -7.85 5.13 -13.35
C SER A 185 -8.24 3.68 -13.06
N THR A 186 -9.46 3.28 -13.41
CA THR A 186 -9.94 1.90 -13.23
C THR A 186 -9.16 0.93 -14.09
N ALA A 187 -8.83 1.31 -15.34
CA ALA A 187 -8.03 0.49 -16.24
C ALA A 187 -6.60 0.30 -15.71
N PHE A 188 -5.94 1.39 -15.28
CA PHE A 188 -4.60 1.31 -14.69
C PHE A 188 -4.59 0.43 -13.44
N HIS A 189 -5.52 0.66 -12.51
CA HIS A 189 -5.62 -0.15 -11.30
C HIS A 189 -5.95 -1.62 -11.59
N GLY A 190 -6.77 -1.88 -12.61
CA GLY A 190 -7.14 -3.22 -13.04
C GLY A 190 -5.93 -4.08 -13.39
N ILE A 191 -4.95 -3.51 -14.10
CA ILE A 191 -3.69 -4.21 -14.44
C ILE A 191 -2.96 -4.68 -13.19
N GLY A 192 -2.73 -3.77 -12.24
CA GLY A 192 -2.04 -4.11 -11.00
C GLY A 192 -2.84 -5.05 -10.10
N ALA A 193 -4.17 -4.90 -10.07
CA ALA A 193 -5.06 -5.78 -9.32
C ALA A 193 -5.05 -7.22 -9.85
N VAL A 194 -5.04 -7.41 -11.18
CA VAL A 194 -4.91 -8.73 -11.80
C VAL A 194 -3.57 -9.37 -11.44
N LEU A 195 -2.46 -8.63 -11.51
CA LEU A 195 -1.15 -9.14 -11.11
C LEU A 195 -1.11 -9.55 -9.63
N LEU A 196 -1.77 -8.80 -8.75
CA LEU A 196 -1.90 -9.20 -7.34
C LEU A 196 -2.75 -10.47 -7.19
N ALA A 197 -3.98 -10.45 -7.70
CA ALA A 197 -4.97 -11.49 -7.46
C ALA A 197 -4.62 -12.84 -8.12
N PHE A 198 -4.03 -12.82 -9.32
CA PHE A 198 -3.71 -14.04 -10.07
C PHE A 198 -2.30 -14.56 -9.79
N TYR A 199 -1.37 -13.70 -9.37
CA TYR A 199 0.02 -14.10 -9.20
C TYR A 199 0.54 -13.92 -7.77
N ILE A 200 0.59 -12.69 -7.26
CA ILE A 200 1.28 -12.40 -6.00
C ILE A 200 0.54 -13.02 -4.80
N ASP A 201 -0.78 -12.89 -4.72
CA ASP A 201 -1.57 -13.34 -3.58
C ASP A 201 -1.67 -14.87 -3.46
N PRO A 202 -1.96 -15.62 -4.54
CA PRO A 202 -1.90 -17.08 -4.50
C PRO A 202 -0.49 -17.60 -4.20
N MET A 203 0.54 -16.96 -4.77
CA MET A 203 1.93 -17.34 -4.55
C MET A 203 2.34 -17.14 -3.09
N LEU A 204 2.05 -15.96 -2.51
CA LEU A 204 2.35 -15.69 -1.10
C LEU A 204 1.57 -16.60 -0.17
N SER A 205 0.27 -16.82 -0.42
CA SER A 205 -0.56 -17.69 0.42
C SER A 205 0.00 -19.11 0.46
N ARG A 206 0.24 -19.72 -0.70
CA ARG A 206 0.87 -21.04 -0.80
C ARG A 206 2.23 -21.07 -0.10
N SER A 207 3.05 -20.03 -0.27
CA SER A 207 4.36 -19.97 0.38
C SER A 207 4.26 -19.89 1.89
N ILE A 208 3.29 -19.16 2.43
CA ILE A 208 3.09 -19.05 3.87
C ILE A 208 2.59 -20.38 4.42
N ASP A 209 1.72 -21.09 3.71
CA ASP A 209 1.14 -22.35 4.17
C ASP A 209 2.16 -23.49 4.19
N THR A 210 2.90 -23.69 3.10
CA THR A 210 3.63 -24.94 2.88
C THR A 210 5.15 -24.82 2.89
N ALA A 211 5.71 -23.62 2.76
CA ALA A 211 7.15 -23.49 2.58
C ALA A 211 7.92 -23.51 3.91
N ASP A 212 9.18 -23.94 3.82
CA ASP A 212 10.14 -23.89 4.91
C ASP A 212 10.31 -22.48 5.47
N ASN A 213 10.77 -22.42 6.72
CA ASN A 213 10.86 -21.17 7.47
C ASN A 213 11.65 -20.07 6.76
N GLU A 214 12.70 -20.38 6.01
CA GLU A 214 13.46 -19.35 5.28
C GLU A 214 12.76 -18.88 4.00
N VAL A 215 12.15 -19.80 3.25
CA VAL A 215 11.58 -19.53 1.92
C VAL A 215 10.38 -18.59 2.01
N TRP A 216 9.45 -18.80 2.94
CA TRP A 216 8.27 -17.93 3.05
C TRP A 216 8.65 -16.51 3.50
N ARG A 217 9.63 -16.39 4.41
CA ARG A 217 10.15 -15.10 4.86
C ARG A 217 10.80 -14.34 3.72
N CYS A 218 11.64 -15.02 2.95
CA CYS A 218 12.24 -14.47 1.75
C CYS A 218 11.20 -13.98 0.73
N ASN A 219 10.12 -14.74 0.53
CA ASN A 219 9.06 -14.39 -0.41
C ASN A 219 8.28 -13.15 0.02
N ILE A 220 7.91 -13.09 1.30
CA ILE A 220 7.28 -11.93 1.92
C ILE A 220 8.16 -10.70 1.76
N TYR A 221 9.45 -10.80 2.09
CA TYR A 221 10.39 -9.68 1.92
C TYR A 221 10.55 -9.26 0.46
N SER A 222 10.64 -10.21 -0.47
CA SER A 222 10.80 -9.91 -1.90
C SER A 222 9.59 -9.14 -2.44
N VAL A 223 8.38 -9.53 -2.06
CA VAL A 223 7.15 -8.81 -2.44
C VAL A 223 7.08 -7.45 -1.74
N PHE A 224 7.41 -7.38 -0.45
CA PHE A 224 7.40 -6.10 0.28
C PHE A 224 8.39 -5.11 -0.34
N ILE A 225 9.62 -5.53 -0.63
CA ILE A 225 10.62 -4.69 -1.29
C ILE A 225 10.12 -4.23 -2.67
N GLY A 226 9.49 -5.12 -3.43
CA GLY A 226 8.86 -4.74 -4.70
C GLY A 226 7.84 -3.61 -4.53
N ARG A 227 6.97 -3.70 -3.51
CA ARG A 227 6.04 -2.62 -3.14
C ARG A 227 6.75 -1.32 -2.74
N VAL A 228 7.86 -1.38 -1.99
CA VAL A 228 8.60 -0.16 -1.64
C VAL A 228 9.22 0.47 -2.89
N LEU A 229 9.86 -0.35 -3.72
CA LEU A 229 10.50 0.11 -4.96
C LEU A 229 9.49 0.67 -5.95
N SER A 230 8.24 0.20 -5.96
CA SER A 230 7.23 0.77 -6.84
C SER A 230 7.02 2.25 -6.56
N TYR A 231 6.99 2.69 -5.30
CA TYR A 231 6.85 4.13 -4.99
C TYR A 231 8.05 4.92 -5.51
N LEU A 232 9.27 4.40 -5.36
CA LEU A 232 10.48 5.05 -5.87
C LEU A 232 10.45 5.15 -7.40
N PHE A 233 10.16 4.06 -8.11
CA PHE A 233 10.06 4.05 -9.56
C PHE A 233 8.96 4.98 -10.05
N SER A 234 7.80 4.97 -9.40
CA SER A 234 6.72 5.91 -9.65
C SER A 234 7.17 7.37 -9.50
N THR A 235 7.88 7.71 -8.43
CA THR A 235 8.45 9.05 -8.25
C THR A 235 9.43 9.42 -9.36
N VAL A 236 10.31 8.51 -9.77
CA VAL A 236 11.26 8.74 -10.89
C VAL A 236 10.54 8.96 -12.20
N ILE A 237 9.52 8.15 -12.53
CA ILE A 237 8.70 8.31 -13.73
C ILE A 237 8.01 9.68 -13.71
N LEU A 238 7.46 10.09 -12.58
CA LEU A 238 6.78 11.38 -12.42
C LEU A 238 7.74 12.57 -12.49
N LEU A 239 8.96 12.44 -11.97
CA LEU A 239 10.02 13.44 -12.10
C LEU A 239 10.43 13.61 -13.57
N PHE A 240 10.62 12.50 -14.29
CA PHE A 240 10.90 12.53 -15.72
C PHE A 240 9.78 13.21 -16.50
N LEU A 241 8.52 12.86 -16.22
CA LEU A 241 7.36 13.55 -16.79
C LEU A 241 7.36 15.05 -16.42
N GLY A 242 7.70 15.39 -15.19
CA GLY A 242 7.80 16.80 -14.79
C GLY A 242 8.83 17.59 -15.55
N PHE A 243 9.98 16.99 -15.86
CA PHE A 243 10.98 17.60 -16.74
C PHE A 243 10.46 17.84 -18.16
N LEU A 244 9.63 16.94 -18.71
CA LEU A 244 9.07 17.12 -20.06
C LEU A 244 7.99 18.22 -20.15
N TYR A 245 7.28 18.49 -19.05
CA TYR A 245 6.18 19.45 -18.98
C TYR A 245 6.53 20.75 -18.21
N THR A 246 7.83 20.99 -17.98
CA THR A 246 8.38 22.27 -17.49
C THR A 246 9.10 22.99 -18.61
#